data_AF-A0A2I9CYC2-F1
#
_entry.id   AF-A0A2I9CYC2-F1
#
_cell.length_a   1.000
_cell.length_b   1.000
_cell.length_c   1.000
_cell.angle_alpha   90.00
_cell.angle_beta   90.00
_cell.angle_gamma   90.00
#
_symmetry.space_group_name_H-M   'P 1'
#
loop_
_entity.id
_entity.type
_entity.pdbx_description
1 polymer ?
#
loop_
_entity_poly.entity_id
_entity_poly.type
_entity_poly.pdbx_seq_one_letter_code
_entity_poly.pdbx_strand_id
1 'polypeptide(L)'
;MTLESSETEFASRYEAFAAQGLLYPQREGSPLLEFSTGGRVLYLFDRSGPYAGRPGPARVVVHGLLDLPGTRVLSPEETATTRENLTVVGVSGVEGAGEVLDVTRRVWVVRARVPLVLAAFEPLPPVRPGDWVAFRTLPPLHGFLV
;
A
#
# COMPACT_ATOMS: atom_id res chain seq x y z
N MET A 1 5.65 18.55 8.98
CA MET A 1 4.27 18.08 8.69
C MET A 1 4.35 16.58 8.52
N THR A 2 3.53 15.80 9.21
CA THR A 2 3.67 14.33 9.33
C THR A 2 2.56 13.61 8.55
N LEU A 3 2.92 12.52 7.85
CA LEU A 3 1.96 11.61 7.20
C LEU A 3 1.40 10.57 8.18
N GLU A 4 2.17 10.29 9.24
CA GLU A 4 1.84 9.39 10.35
C GLU A 4 2.06 10.15 11.67
N SER A 5 1.04 10.23 12.53
CA SER A 5 1.13 10.80 13.88
C SER A 5 1.48 9.74 14.93
N SER A 6 1.01 8.52 14.73
CA SER A 6 1.32 7.31 15.51
C SER A 6 1.03 6.08 14.63
N GLU A 7 1.78 5.00 14.83
CA GLU A 7 1.58 3.71 14.21
C GLU A 7 0.20 3.11 14.51
N THR A 8 -0.23 3.15 15.78
CA THR A 8 -1.53 2.63 16.22
C THR A 8 -2.68 3.40 15.59
N GLU A 9 -2.59 4.73 15.55
CA GLU A 9 -3.61 5.58 14.93
C GLU A 9 -3.71 5.33 13.43
N PHE A 10 -2.56 5.21 12.76
CA PHE A 10 -2.51 4.95 11.31
C PHE A 10 -3.09 3.58 10.96
N ALA A 11 -2.69 2.53 11.70
CA ALA A 11 -3.19 1.17 11.50
C ALA A 11 -4.72 1.12 11.68
N SER A 12 -5.23 1.71 12.77
CA SER A 12 -6.67 1.75 13.07
C SER A 12 -7.46 2.51 12.00
N ARG A 13 -6.92 3.64 11.51
CA ARG A 13 -7.57 4.47 10.49
C ARG A 13 -7.81 3.71 9.18
N TYR A 14 -6.85 2.87 8.79
CA TYR A 14 -6.89 2.17 7.50
C TYR A 14 -7.14 0.66 7.62
N GLU A 15 -7.53 0.16 8.80
CA GLU A 15 -7.80 -1.26 9.04
C GLU A 15 -8.82 -1.83 8.04
N ALA A 16 -9.84 -1.06 7.67
CA ALA A 16 -10.86 -1.46 6.70
C ALA A 16 -10.27 -1.80 5.31
N PHE A 17 -9.07 -1.29 5.02
CA PHE A 17 -8.32 -1.51 3.78
C PHE A 17 -7.10 -2.42 3.98
N ALA A 18 -7.04 -3.17 5.08
CA ALA A 18 -5.96 -4.13 5.27
C ALA A 18 -6.04 -5.27 4.26
N ALA A 19 -4.94 -5.54 3.57
CA ALA A 19 -4.80 -6.67 2.67
C ALA A 19 -4.75 -7.97 3.49
N GLN A 20 -5.43 -9.02 3.01
CA GLN A 20 -5.38 -10.35 3.60
C GLN A 20 -4.30 -11.19 2.93
N GLY A 21 -3.59 -12.00 3.71
CA GLY A 21 -2.51 -12.82 3.18
C GLY A 21 -1.85 -13.72 4.22
N LEU A 22 -0.66 -14.20 3.88
CA LEU A 22 0.17 -15.04 4.74
C LEU A 22 1.48 -14.31 5.06
N LEU A 23 1.79 -14.17 6.35
CA LEU A 23 3.08 -13.72 6.83
C LEU A 23 4.04 -14.91 6.93
N TYR A 24 5.17 -14.84 6.23
CA TYR A 24 6.20 -15.87 6.32
C TYR A 24 7.00 -15.78 7.62
N PRO A 25 7.67 -16.88 8.03
CA PRO A 25 8.60 -16.87 9.16
C PRO A 25 9.69 -15.81 9.00
N GLN A 26 9.95 -15.06 10.07
CA GLN A 26 10.99 -14.04 10.10
C GLN A 26 12.09 -14.42 11.07
N ARG A 27 13.31 -13.94 10.77
CA ARG A 27 14.40 -13.96 11.74
C ARG A 27 14.06 -13.00 12.87
N GLU A 28 14.34 -13.43 14.11
CA GLU A 28 14.17 -12.59 15.28
C GLU A 28 14.92 -11.25 15.11
N GLY A 29 14.25 -10.15 15.43
CA GLY A 29 14.79 -8.79 15.29
C GLY A 29 14.82 -8.23 13.87
N SER A 30 14.38 -8.97 12.85
CA SER A 30 14.23 -8.45 11.49
C SER A 30 13.10 -7.41 11.43
N PRO A 31 13.34 -6.19 10.89
CA PRO A 31 12.28 -5.23 10.64
C PRO A 31 11.56 -5.48 9.31
N LEU A 32 11.82 -6.61 8.64
CA LEU A 32 11.26 -6.94 7.33
C LEU A 32 10.18 -8.00 7.46
N LEU A 33 8.97 -7.64 7.05
CA LEU A 33 7.85 -8.55 6.85
C LEU A 33 7.86 -9.11 5.42
N GLU A 34 7.84 -10.43 5.30
CA GLU A 34 7.58 -11.13 4.04
C GLU A 34 6.11 -11.53 3.99
N PHE A 35 5.31 -10.80 3.22
CA PHE A 35 3.85 -10.93 3.20
C PHE A 35 3.35 -11.37 1.83
N SER A 36 2.79 -12.58 1.76
CA SER A 36 2.19 -13.11 0.54
C SER A 36 0.71 -12.70 0.43
N THR A 37 0.38 -11.92 -0.59
CA THR A 37 -0.98 -11.42 -0.85
C THR A 37 -1.19 -11.15 -2.34
N GLY A 38 -2.42 -11.27 -2.85
CA GLY A 38 -2.75 -10.94 -4.24
C GLY A 38 -2.03 -11.76 -5.32
N GLY A 39 -1.41 -12.88 -4.95
CA GLY A 39 -0.53 -13.68 -5.82
C GLY A 39 0.90 -13.14 -5.94
N ARG A 40 1.33 -12.27 -5.02
CA ARG A 40 2.68 -11.70 -4.93
C ARG A 40 3.25 -11.88 -3.52
N VAL A 41 4.55 -11.65 -3.36
CA VAL A 41 5.20 -11.50 -2.06
C VAL A 41 5.67 -10.06 -1.96
N LEU A 42 5.21 -9.36 -0.92
CA LEU A 42 5.61 -8.00 -0.61
C LEU A 42 6.62 -8.02 0.54
N TYR A 43 7.67 -7.23 0.37
CA TYR A 43 8.67 -6.98 1.41
C TYR A 43 8.33 -5.66 2.08
N LEU A 44 7.83 -5.71 3.31
CA LEU A 44 7.32 -4.54 4.03
C LEU A 44 8.20 -4.24 5.23
N PHE A 45 8.53 -2.98 5.45
CA PHE A 45 9.14 -2.56 6.69
C PHE A 45 8.10 -2.57 7.82
N ASP A 46 8.34 -3.35 8.88
CA ASP A 46 7.41 -3.52 9.98
C ASP A 46 7.25 -2.23 10.80
N ARG A 47 6.02 -1.79 10.95
CA ARG A 47 5.63 -0.61 11.73
C ARG A 47 4.65 -0.95 12.85
N SER A 48 4.41 -2.23 13.11
CA SER A 48 3.36 -2.73 14.01
C SER A 48 3.78 -2.82 15.48
N GLY A 49 5.07 -2.61 15.76
CA GLY A 49 5.66 -2.76 17.10
C GLY A 49 6.28 -4.16 17.34
N PRO A 50 7.05 -4.31 18.44
CA PRO A 50 7.83 -5.52 18.69
C PRO A 50 6.94 -6.76 18.85
N TYR A 51 7.33 -7.85 18.20
CA TYR A 51 6.69 -9.18 18.27
C TYR A 51 5.23 -9.28 17.77
N ALA A 52 4.71 -8.24 17.10
CA ALA A 52 3.36 -8.28 16.53
C ALA A 52 3.26 -9.30 15.36
N GLY A 53 4.32 -9.43 14.56
CA GLY A 53 4.40 -10.34 13.42
C GLY A 53 4.49 -11.80 13.84
N ARG A 54 3.35 -12.51 13.86
CA ARG A 54 3.31 -13.98 13.97
C ARG A 54 3.17 -14.60 12.59
N PRO A 55 3.98 -15.63 12.24
CA PRO A 55 3.83 -16.32 10.96
C PRO A 55 2.44 -16.93 10.81
N GLY A 56 1.90 -16.93 9.58
CA GLY A 56 0.58 -17.48 9.26
C GLY A 56 -0.38 -16.43 8.69
N PRO A 57 -1.69 -16.72 8.68
CA PRO A 57 -2.71 -15.79 8.20
C PRO A 57 -2.66 -14.44 8.92
N ALA A 58 -2.63 -13.36 8.14
CA ALA A 58 -2.53 -12.00 8.67
C ALA A 58 -3.33 -11.01 7.82
N ARG A 59 -3.70 -9.89 8.46
CA ARG A 59 -4.20 -8.68 7.81
C ARG A 59 -3.14 -7.60 7.97
N VAL A 60 -2.77 -6.96 6.87
CA VAL A 60 -1.72 -5.94 6.86
C VAL A 60 -2.19 -4.74 6.07
N VAL A 61 -2.17 -3.55 6.69
CA VAL A 61 -2.23 -2.29 5.97
C VAL A 61 -0.90 -2.10 5.25
N VAL A 62 -0.93 -2.17 3.92
CA VAL A 62 0.25 -1.96 3.08
C VAL A 62 0.31 -0.48 2.71
N HIS A 63 1.32 0.21 3.23
CA HIS A 63 1.51 1.64 3.04
C HIS A 63 2.72 1.93 2.15
N GLY A 64 2.57 2.83 1.18
CA GLY A 64 3.67 3.29 0.33
C GLY A 64 3.68 4.80 0.13
N LEU A 65 4.87 5.34 -0.12
CA LEU A 65 5.03 6.73 -0.59
C LEU A 65 5.02 6.75 -2.11
N LEU A 66 4.20 7.61 -2.69
CA LEU A 66 4.09 7.78 -4.14
C LEU A 66 5.31 8.50 -4.70
N ASP A 67 5.80 7.97 -5.82
CA ASP A 67 6.68 8.70 -6.72
C ASP A 67 5.79 9.50 -7.68
N LEU A 68 5.60 10.79 -7.39
CA LEU A 68 4.66 11.66 -8.11
C LEU A 68 4.94 11.76 -9.62
N PRO A 69 6.20 11.94 -10.08
CA PRO A 69 6.53 11.83 -11.51
C PRO A 69 6.06 10.53 -12.19
N GLY A 70 5.98 9.43 -11.46
CA GLY A 70 5.52 8.13 -11.95
C GLY A 70 4.03 7.85 -11.71
N THR A 71 3.26 8.83 -11.21
CA THR A 71 1.88 8.65 -10.76
C THR A 71 0.92 9.58 -11.51
N ARG A 72 -0.21 9.04 -11.98
CA ARG A 72 -1.21 9.80 -12.74
C ARG A 72 -2.61 9.21 -12.64
N VAL A 73 -3.60 10.07 -12.87
CA VAL A 73 -5.00 9.67 -13.05
C VAL A 73 -5.17 9.13 -14.48
N LEU A 74 -5.90 8.03 -14.62
CA LEU A 74 -6.22 7.46 -15.93
C LEU A 74 -7.43 8.16 -16.52
N SER A 75 -7.39 8.38 -17.83
CA SER A 75 -8.56 8.86 -18.57
C SER A 75 -9.65 7.78 -18.64
N PRO A 76 -10.91 8.13 -18.97
CA PRO A 76 -11.98 7.14 -19.15
C PRO A 76 -11.65 6.08 -20.21
N GLU A 77 -10.97 6.45 -21.29
CA GLU A 77 -10.57 5.53 -22.36
C GLU A 77 -9.51 4.52 -21.90
N GLU A 78 -8.53 4.99 -21.13
CA GLU A 78 -7.51 4.12 -20.52
C GLU A 78 -8.13 3.19 -19.48
N THR A 79 -9.06 3.72 -18.66
CA THR A 79 -9.77 2.95 -17.64
C THR A 79 -10.54 1.78 -18.25
N ALA A 80 -11.19 1.99 -19.40
CA ALA A 80 -11.97 0.95 -20.08
C ALA A 80 -11.13 -0.25 -20.56
N THR A 81 -9.83 -0.05 -20.79
CA THR A 81 -8.91 -1.08 -21.29
C THR A 81 -7.94 -1.60 -20.23
N THR A 82 -7.78 -0.87 -19.12
CA THR A 82 -6.87 -1.21 -18.04
C THR A 82 -7.46 -2.30 -17.15
N ARG A 83 -6.60 -3.21 -16.68
CA ARG A 83 -6.91 -4.20 -15.65
C ARG A 83 -6.11 -3.89 -14.40
N GLU A 84 -6.67 -4.21 -13.24
CA GLU A 84 -5.92 -4.12 -11.98
C GLU A 84 -4.63 -4.91 -12.09
N ASN A 85 -3.51 -4.26 -11.77
CA ASN A 85 -2.20 -4.88 -11.77
C ASN A 85 -1.34 -4.30 -10.65
N LEU A 86 -0.41 -5.11 -10.18
CA LEU A 86 0.56 -4.75 -9.17
C LEU A 86 1.85 -5.49 -9.44
N THR A 87 2.94 -4.75 -9.61
CA THR A 87 4.26 -5.28 -9.88
C THR A 87 5.24 -4.81 -8.82
N VAL A 88 6.02 -5.73 -8.29
CA VAL A 88 7.10 -5.41 -7.35
C VAL A 88 8.28 -4.86 -8.17
N VAL A 89 8.77 -3.69 -7.78
CA VAL A 89 9.89 -3.00 -8.42
C VAL A 89 11.02 -2.89 -7.41
N GLY A 90 12.17 -3.48 -7.74
CA GLY A 90 13.33 -3.50 -6.86
C GLY A 90 13.04 -4.15 -5.49
N VAL A 91 13.57 -3.56 -4.42
CA VAL A 91 13.37 -4.01 -3.05
C VAL A 91 12.31 -3.12 -2.39
N SER A 92 11.18 -3.69 -1.99
CA SER A 92 10.14 -2.98 -1.23
C SER A 92 9.51 -1.79 -1.98
N GLY A 93 9.49 -1.81 -3.31
CA GLY A 93 8.75 -0.85 -4.15
C GLY A 93 7.69 -1.56 -4.98
N VAL A 94 6.65 -0.84 -5.38
CA VAL A 94 5.62 -1.34 -6.29
C VAL A 94 5.21 -0.30 -7.32
N GLU A 95 4.76 -0.77 -8.47
CA GLU A 95 4.01 0.01 -9.44
C GLU A 95 2.75 -0.75 -9.83
N GLY A 96 1.71 -0.03 -10.25
CA GLY A 96 0.47 -0.69 -10.61
C GLY A 96 -0.58 0.26 -11.14
N ALA A 97 -1.74 -0.32 -11.43
CA ALA A 97 -2.94 0.43 -11.76
C ALA A 97 -4.15 -0.18 -11.07
N GLY A 98 -5.08 0.67 -10.64
CA GLY A 98 -6.24 0.24 -9.88
C GLY A 98 -7.25 1.34 -9.61
N GLU A 99 -8.36 0.94 -9.01
CA GLU A 99 -9.47 1.82 -8.63
C GLU A 99 -9.19 2.47 -7.27
N VAL A 100 -9.46 3.77 -7.15
CA VAL A 100 -9.39 4.52 -5.90
C VAL A 100 -10.59 4.15 -5.03
N LEU A 101 -10.34 3.64 -3.82
CA LEU A 101 -11.36 3.27 -2.84
C LEU A 101 -11.70 4.41 -1.88
N ASP A 102 -10.70 5.20 -1.50
CA ASP A 102 -10.85 6.30 -0.55
C ASP A 102 -9.79 7.38 -0.81
N VAL A 103 -10.11 8.63 -0.44
CA VAL A 103 -9.29 9.80 -0.71
C VAL A 103 -9.28 10.73 0.48
N THR A 104 -8.07 11.05 0.94
CA THR A 104 -7.83 12.21 1.80
C THR A 104 -6.89 13.19 1.09
N ARG A 105 -6.59 14.32 1.72
CA ARG A 105 -5.78 15.40 1.11
C ARG A 105 -4.43 14.93 0.53
N ARG A 106 -3.83 13.89 1.11
CA ARG A 106 -2.47 13.41 0.78
C ARG A 106 -2.35 11.90 0.71
N VAL A 107 -3.47 11.19 0.78
CA VAL A 107 -3.51 9.73 0.75
C VAL A 107 -4.59 9.29 -0.21
N TRP A 108 -4.25 8.38 -1.10
CA TRP A 108 -5.19 7.58 -1.85
C TRP A 108 -5.16 6.15 -1.30
N VAL A 109 -6.33 5.57 -1.09
CA VAL A 109 -6.43 4.12 -0.96
C VAL A 109 -6.78 3.57 -2.33
N VAL A 110 -5.95 2.65 -2.86
CA VAL A 110 -6.09 2.13 -4.22
C VAL A 110 -6.21 0.60 -4.18
N ARG A 111 -7.21 0.04 -4.85
CA ARG A 111 -7.33 -1.41 -5.09
C ARG A 111 -6.64 -1.76 -6.41
N ALA A 112 -5.45 -2.33 -6.30
CA ALA A 112 -4.67 -2.81 -7.42
C ALA A 112 -4.27 -4.26 -7.14
N ARG A 113 -5.19 -5.21 -7.38
CA ARG A 113 -5.13 -6.63 -6.93
C ARG A 113 -5.27 -6.81 -5.42
N VAL A 114 -4.69 -5.90 -4.64
CA VAL A 114 -4.84 -5.76 -3.19
C VAL A 114 -5.06 -4.28 -2.86
N PRO A 115 -5.67 -3.95 -1.71
CA PRO A 115 -5.74 -2.56 -1.26
C PRO A 115 -4.36 -2.05 -0.82
N LEU A 116 -4.04 -0.82 -1.19
CA LEU A 116 -2.80 -0.12 -0.85
C LEU A 116 -3.13 1.28 -0.33
N VAL A 117 -2.47 1.70 0.75
CA VAL A 117 -2.55 3.06 1.29
C VAL A 117 -1.37 3.87 0.75
N LEU A 118 -1.61 4.74 -0.21
CA LEU A 118 -0.56 5.44 -0.97
C LEU A 118 -0.56 6.93 -0.61
N ALA A 119 0.51 7.41 0.02
CA ALA A 119 0.62 8.81 0.45
C ALA A 119 1.67 9.59 -0.35
N ALA A 120 1.59 10.92 -0.30
CA ALA A 120 2.64 11.82 -0.79
C ALA A 120 2.86 12.99 0.17
N PHE A 121 4.07 13.55 0.18
CA PHE A 121 4.37 14.75 0.97
C PHE A 121 3.82 16.02 0.33
N GLU A 122 3.69 16.02 -0.99
CA GLU A 122 3.07 17.06 -1.81
C GLU A 122 1.57 16.77 -2.03
N PRO A 123 0.78 17.77 -2.43
CA PRO A 123 -0.62 17.55 -2.80
C PRO A 123 -0.75 16.53 -3.94
N LEU A 124 -1.69 15.61 -3.78
CA LEU A 124 -2.03 14.65 -4.82
C LEU A 124 -2.96 15.27 -5.87
N PRO A 125 -2.94 14.80 -7.13
CA PRO A 125 -3.95 15.13 -8.11
C PRO A 125 -5.37 14.92 -7.56
N PRO A 126 -6.35 15.75 -7.94
CA PRO A 126 -7.71 15.53 -7.50
C PRO A 126 -8.28 14.25 -8.14
N VAL A 127 -8.78 13.34 -7.29
CA VAL A 127 -9.48 12.11 -7.68
C VAL A 127 -10.64 11.88 -6.71
N ARG A 128 -11.59 11.04 -7.12
CA ARG A 128 -12.72 10.58 -6.33
C ARG A 128 -12.67 9.06 -6.19
N PRO A 129 -13.26 8.48 -5.14
CA PRO A 129 -13.53 7.05 -5.11
C PRO A 129 -14.24 6.60 -6.40
N GLY A 130 -13.77 5.50 -6.99
CA GLY A 130 -14.20 4.99 -8.30
C GLY A 130 -13.32 5.43 -9.48
N ASP A 131 -12.52 6.50 -9.35
CA ASP A 131 -11.54 6.87 -10.37
C ASP A 131 -10.41 5.84 -10.44
N TRP A 132 -9.73 5.76 -11.57
CA TRP A 132 -8.58 4.89 -11.75
C TRP A 132 -7.28 5.66 -11.82
N VAL A 133 -6.24 5.09 -11.24
CA VAL A 133 -4.90 5.67 -11.22
C VAL A 133 -3.87 4.63 -11.64
N ALA A 134 -2.81 5.10 -12.28
CA ALA A 134 -1.54 4.38 -12.39
C ALA A 134 -0.54 5.04 -11.44
N PHE A 135 0.20 4.23 -10.70
CA PHE A 135 1.08 4.71 -9.65
C PHE A 135 2.41 3.96 -9.64
N ARG A 136 3.41 4.60 -9.03
CA ARG A 136 4.68 4.01 -8.63
C ARG A 136 5.00 4.47 -7.22
N THR A 137 5.59 3.61 -6.41
CA THR A 137 6.03 3.96 -5.05
C THR A 137 7.54 4.09 -4.97
N LEU A 138 7.99 4.95 -4.05
CA LEU A 138 9.35 4.94 -3.54
C LEU A 138 9.48 3.81 -2.50
N PRO A 139 10.61 3.10 -2.45
CA PRO A 139 10.87 2.17 -1.36
C PRO A 139 11.22 2.93 -0.06
N PRO A 140 10.97 2.35 1.13
CA PRO A 140 10.30 1.07 1.34
C PRO A 140 8.77 1.21 1.42
N LEU A 141 8.07 0.12 1.11
CA LEU A 141 6.72 -0.12 1.58
C LEU A 141 6.75 -0.44 3.08
N HIS A 142 5.74 0.03 3.79
CA HIS A 142 5.54 -0.21 5.21
C HIS A 142 4.35 -1.15 5.43
N GLY A 143 4.43 -1.96 6.48
CA GLY A 143 3.36 -2.87 6.89
C GLY A 143 2.92 -2.56 8.31
N PHE A 144 1.60 -2.46 8.50
CA PHE A 144 0.98 -2.36 9.82
C PHE A 144 0.01 -3.52 10.00
N LEU A 145 0.28 -4.40 10.96
CA LEU A 145 -0.60 -5.50 11.34
C LEU A 145 -1.83 -4.96 12.07
N VAL A 146 -3.00 -5.53 11.77
CA VAL A 146 -4.30 -5.18 12.36
C VAL A 146 -5.13 -6.42 12.68
#